data_AF-A0A7S1FFY6-F1
#
_entry.id   AF-A0A7S1FFY6-F1
#
_cell.length_a   1.000
_cell.length_b   1.000
_cell.length_c   1.000
_cell.angle_alpha   90.00
_cell.angle_beta   90.00
_cell.angle_gamma   90.00
#
_symmetry.space_group_name_H-M   'P 1'
#
loop_
_entity.id
_entity.type
_entity.pdbx_description
1 polymer ?
#
loop_
_entity_poly.entity_id
_entity_poly.type
_entity_poly.pdbx_seq_one_letter_code
_entity_poly.pdbx_strand_id
1 'polypeptide(L)'
;LTTAAAQREKQLAAFSGEESDLLESINALGLALDVLSKHHGGALVQLPSHILGVAATVAHELQVHASRLNGLSHSQRQAVALFIQSPEDYFNAKPTFKQAYAPQSGEIYGILKQMKETFEKDLADTRQQESTSQEAYAGLKAAKAAEIAAGKEQLESRQQQLADTDEEVSQAKQDVE
;
A
#
# COMPACT_ATOMS: atom_id res chain seq x y z
N LEU A 1 1.52 18.29 -18.84
CA LEU A 1 0.91 16.95 -19.00
C LEU A 1 1.95 15.83 -18.93
N THR A 2 3.09 15.95 -19.60
CA THR A 2 4.20 14.98 -19.53
C THR A 2 4.72 14.74 -18.12
N THR A 3 4.93 15.79 -17.32
CA THR A 3 5.34 15.66 -15.90
C THR A 3 4.30 14.93 -15.05
N ALA A 4 3.01 15.24 -15.24
CA ALA A 4 1.93 14.56 -14.53
C ALA A 4 1.78 13.09 -14.95
N ALA A 5 2.00 12.77 -16.24
CA ALA A 5 1.99 11.39 -16.73
C ALA A 5 3.16 10.59 -16.16
N ALA A 6 4.37 11.14 -16.15
CA ALA A 6 5.53 10.51 -15.54
C ALA A 6 5.36 10.28 -14.02
N GLN A 7 4.78 11.24 -13.31
CA GLN A 7 4.43 11.06 -11.90
C GLN A 7 3.38 9.97 -11.70
N ARG A 8 2.38 9.90 -12.59
CA ARG A 8 1.34 8.87 -12.54
C ARG A 8 1.90 7.46 -12.76
N GLU A 9 2.80 7.29 -13.73
CA GLU A 9 3.49 6.01 -13.95
C GLU A 9 4.30 5.59 -12.72
N LYS A 10 5.04 6.53 -12.10
CA LYS A 10 5.80 6.25 -10.88
C LYS A 10 4.89 5.87 -9.71
N GLN A 11 3.77 6.57 -9.54
CA GLN A 11 2.77 6.26 -8.51
C GLN A 11 2.12 4.90 -8.73
N LEU A 12 1.77 4.56 -9.97
CA LEU A 12 1.20 3.25 -10.31
C LEU A 12 2.19 2.12 -10.02
N ALA A 13 3.45 2.30 -10.41
CA ALA A 13 4.49 1.32 -10.13
C ALA A 13 4.67 1.11 -8.62
N ALA A 14 4.75 2.19 -7.85
CA ALA A 14 4.82 2.13 -6.38
C ALA A 14 3.58 1.43 -5.78
N PHE A 15 2.37 1.80 -6.22
CA PHE A 15 1.13 1.17 -5.79
C PHE A 15 1.12 -0.33 -6.06
N SER A 16 1.47 -0.75 -7.28
CA SER A 16 1.45 -2.18 -7.64
C SER A 16 2.47 -3.00 -6.83
N GLY A 17 3.64 -2.44 -6.55
CA GLY A 17 4.62 -3.07 -5.67
C GLY A 17 4.10 -3.19 -4.24
N GLU A 18 3.63 -2.09 -3.67
CA GLU A 18 3.10 -2.08 -2.30
C GLU A 18 1.86 -2.98 -2.14
N GLU A 19 0.97 -3.02 -3.13
CA GLU A 19 -0.19 -3.91 -3.14
C GLU A 19 0.24 -5.37 -3.16
N SER A 20 1.22 -5.73 -4.00
CA SER A 20 1.74 -7.09 -4.08
C SER A 20 2.35 -7.52 -2.75
N ASP A 21 3.25 -6.69 -2.20
CA ASP A 21 3.93 -6.95 -0.94
C ASP A 21 2.93 -7.15 0.20
N LEU A 22 1.93 -6.26 0.33
CA LEU A 22 0.89 -6.37 1.36
C LEU A 22 0.05 -7.64 1.22
N LEU A 23 -0.33 -8.02 -0.01
CA LEU A 23 -1.09 -9.25 -0.26
C LEU A 23 -0.29 -10.50 0.13
N GLU A 24 1.00 -10.53 -0.19
CA GLU A 24 1.89 -11.62 0.19
C GLU A 24 2.01 -11.72 1.72
N SER A 25 2.25 -10.61 2.40
CA SER A 25 2.30 -10.54 3.87
C SER A 25 0.99 -10.99 4.53
N ILE A 26 -0.17 -10.54 4.04
CA ILE A 26 -1.49 -10.94 4.56
C ILE A 26 -1.69 -12.45 4.40
N ASN A 27 -1.32 -13.01 3.25
CA ASN A 27 -1.42 -14.45 3.01
C ASN A 27 -0.48 -15.24 3.94
N ALA A 28 0.78 -14.81 4.06
CA ALA A 28 1.76 -15.45 4.91
C ALA A 28 1.33 -15.46 6.39
N LEU A 29 0.81 -14.33 6.89
CA LEU A 29 0.22 -14.25 8.24
C LEU A 29 -1.04 -15.11 8.38
N GLY A 30 -1.87 -15.21 7.34
CA GLY A 30 -3.04 -16.10 7.32
C GLY A 30 -2.66 -17.58 7.47
N LEU A 31 -1.64 -18.02 6.73
CA LEU A 31 -1.10 -19.37 6.85
C LEU A 31 -0.49 -19.62 8.23
N ALA A 32 0.24 -18.65 8.78
CA ALA A 32 0.78 -18.73 10.14
C ALA A 32 -0.32 -18.89 11.20
N LEU A 33 -1.39 -18.11 11.10
CA LEU A 33 -2.55 -18.21 12.00
C LEU A 33 -3.24 -19.58 11.92
N ASP A 34 -3.36 -20.16 10.72
CA ASP A 34 -3.95 -21.48 10.53
C ASP A 34 -3.08 -22.59 11.17
N VAL A 35 -1.76 -22.53 10.98
CA VAL A 35 -0.81 -23.45 11.63
C VAL A 35 -0.90 -23.34 13.15
N LEU A 36 -0.89 -22.10 13.69
CA LEU A 36 -1.02 -21.86 15.12
C LEU A 36 -2.36 -22.39 15.65
N SER A 37 -3.47 -22.16 14.95
CA SER A 37 -4.80 -22.64 15.34
C SER A 37 -4.86 -24.17 15.40
N LYS A 38 -4.31 -24.86 14.41
CA LYS A 38 -4.27 -26.34 14.36
C LYS A 38 -3.35 -26.94 15.43
N HIS A 39 -2.28 -26.24 15.81
CA HIS A 39 -1.40 -26.65 16.90
C HIS A 39 -2.10 -26.57 18.27
N HIS A 40 -2.98 -25.58 18.49
CA HIS A 40 -3.79 -25.50 19.72
C HIS A 40 -4.79 -26.66 19.86
N GLY A 41 -5.26 -27.24 18.75
CA GLY A 41 -6.23 -28.33 18.74
C GLY A 41 -5.66 -29.74 18.96
N GLY A 42 -4.35 -29.88 19.22
CA GLY A 42 -3.70 -31.18 19.45
C GLY A 42 -3.50 -32.06 18.20
N ALA A 43 -3.91 -31.58 17.01
CA ALA A 43 -3.86 -32.34 15.76
C ALA A 43 -2.49 -32.36 15.07
N LEU A 44 -1.56 -31.47 15.44
CA LEU A 44 -0.28 -31.24 14.75
C LEU A 44 0.98 -31.54 15.57
N VAL A 45 0.85 -32.23 16.71
CA VAL A 45 1.94 -32.53 17.66
C VAL A 45 3.15 -33.25 17.01
N GLN A 46 3.04 -33.72 15.77
CA GLN A 46 4.02 -34.61 15.14
C GLN A 46 4.96 -33.96 14.10
N LEU A 47 4.86 -32.66 13.79
CA LEU A 47 5.71 -32.02 12.77
C LEU A 47 6.31 -30.66 13.21
N PRO A 48 7.56 -30.65 13.75
CA PRO A 48 8.27 -29.45 14.17
C PRO A 48 8.52 -28.41 13.05
N SER A 49 8.57 -28.86 11.79
CA SER A 49 8.92 -28.03 10.63
C SER A 49 7.97 -26.87 10.37
N HIS A 50 6.68 -27.01 10.72
CA HIS A 50 5.68 -25.98 10.44
C HIS A 50 5.83 -24.75 11.34
N ILE A 51 6.23 -24.93 12.61
CA ILE A 51 6.38 -23.82 13.56
C ILE A 51 7.63 -23.00 13.26
N LEU A 52 8.74 -23.63 12.85
CA LEU A 52 9.92 -22.91 12.37
C LEU A 52 9.58 -22.04 11.15
N GLY A 53 8.75 -22.54 10.24
CA GLY A 53 8.24 -21.77 9.11
C GLY A 53 7.46 -20.53 9.55
N VAL A 54 6.57 -20.67 10.54
CA VAL A 54 5.83 -19.53 11.11
C VAL A 54 6.77 -18.51 11.73
N ALA A 55 7.74 -18.93 12.54
CA ALA A 55 8.71 -18.01 13.13
C ALA A 55 9.52 -17.25 12.07
N ALA A 56 9.95 -17.93 11.00
CA ALA A 56 10.67 -17.31 9.90
C ALA A 56 9.81 -16.26 9.16
N THR A 57 8.54 -16.57 8.87
CA THR A 57 7.58 -15.62 8.29
C THR A 57 7.42 -14.41 9.19
N VAL A 58 7.15 -14.61 10.48
CA VAL A 58 6.93 -13.51 11.43
C VAL A 58 8.18 -12.63 11.58
N ALA A 59 9.38 -13.23 11.58
CA ALA A 59 10.63 -12.50 11.59
C ALA A 59 10.80 -11.62 10.33
N HIS A 60 10.48 -12.18 9.16
CA HIS A 60 10.52 -11.45 7.90
C HIS A 60 9.55 -10.25 7.91
N GLU A 61 8.29 -10.47 8.30
CA GLU A 61 7.28 -9.42 8.35
C GLU A 61 7.66 -8.29 9.32
N LEU A 62 8.20 -8.63 10.49
CA LEU A 62 8.68 -7.62 11.45
C LEU A 62 9.86 -6.81 10.92
N GLN A 63 10.75 -7.43 10.16
CA GLN A 63 11.93 -6.75 9.61
C GLN A 63 11.55 -5.82 8.45
N VAL A 64 10.71 -6.29 7.53
CA VAL A 64 10.35 -5.54 6.30
C VAL A 64 9.30 -4.47 6.59
N HIS A 65 8.33 -4.75 7.47
CA HIS A 65 7.19 -3.87 7.73
C HIS A 65 7.21 -3.21 9.11
N ALA A 66 8.40 -3.05 9.72
CA ALA A 66 8.56 -2.47 11.07
C ALA A 66 7.83 -1.13 11.26
N SER A 67 7.84 -0.27 10.25
CA SER A 67 7.20 1.05 10.26
C SER A 67 5.66 0.99 10.27
N ARG A 68 5.08 -0.04 9.65
CA ARG A 68 3.63 -0.27 9.62
C ARG A 68 3.12 -0.88 10.93
N LEU A 69 3.98 -1.63 11.61
CA LEU A 69 3.68 -2.32 12.87
C LEU A 69 3.94 -1.46 14.12
N ASN A 70 3.94 -0.13 13.96
CA ASN A 70 4.15 0.81 15.06
C ASN A 70 3.08 0.73 16.17
N GLY A 71 1.90 0.21 15.85
CA GLY A 71 0.83 -0.05 16.81
C GLY A 71 1.08 -1.20 17.79
N LEU A 72 2.13 -2.01 17.60
CA LEU A 72 2.50 -3.06 18.55
C LEU A 72 3.22 -2.49 19.77
N SER A 73 2.74 -2.85 20.96
CA SER A 73 3.34 -2.46 22.23
C SER A 73 4.74 -3.08 22.42
N HIS A 74 5.51 -2.54 23.35
CA HIS A 74 6.82 -3.08 23.67
C HIS A 74 6.76 -4.54 24.14
N SER A 75 5.76 -4.89 24.97
CA SER A 75 5.57 -6.26 25.46
C SER A 75 5.19 -7.22 24.32
N GLN A 76 4.36 -6.78 23.38
CA GLN A 76 3.99 -7.58 22.21
C GLN A 76 5.20 -7.87 21.32
N ARG A 77 6.04 -6.86 21.06
CA ARG A 77 7.28 -7.04 20.29
C ARG A 77 8.25 -7.99 20.98
N GLN A 78 8.35 -7.89 22.30
CA GLN A 78 9.19 -8.80 23.08
C GLN A 78 8.67 -10.24 23.04
N ALA A 79 7.35 -10.44 23.15
CA ALA A 79 6.73 -11.75 23.02
C ALA A 79 7.03 -12.38 21.65
N VAL A 80 6.88 -11.60 20.57
CA VAL A 80 7.19 -12.08 19.21
C VAL A 80 8.68 -12.37 19.02
N ALA A 81 9.56 -11.53 19.56
CA ALA A 81 11.01 -11.77 19.49
C ALA A 81 11.42 -13.07 20.20
N LEU A 82 10.84 -13.35 21.37
CA LEU A 82 11.07 -14.61 22.09
C LEU A 82 10.53 -15.81 21.32
N PHE A 83 9.36 -15.68 20.69
CA PHE A 83 8.80 -16.71 19.83
C PHE A 83 9.70 -17.02 18.62
N ILE A 84 10.26 -15.99 17.97
CA ILE A 84 11.19 -16.16 16.84
C ILE A 84 12.48 -16.86 17.29
N GLN A 85 12.98 -16.53 18.48
CA GLN A 85 14.24 -17.07 19.00
C GLN A 85 14.13 -18.54 19.39
N SER A 86 13.02 -18.92 20.03
CA SER A 86 12.78 -20.28 20.54
C SER A 86 11.37 -20.78 20.19
N PRO A 87 11.07 -20.99 18.89
CA PRO A 87 9.74 -21.39 18.43
C PRO A 87 9.29 -22.75 18.97
N GLU A 88 10.22 -23.68 19.19
CA GLU A 88 9.92 -25.03 19.69
C GLU A 88 9.58 -25.03 21.19
N ASP A 89 10.32 -24.26 21.99
CA ASP A 89 10.09 -24.13 23.44
C ASP A 89 8.71 -23.54 23.73
N TYR A 90 8.23 -22.71 22.83
CA TYR A 90 6.93 -22.06 22.93
C TYR A 90 5.74 -23.01 23.00
N PHE A 91 5.88 -24.19 22.39
CA PHE A 91 4.84 -25.23 22.35
C PHE A 91 5.17 -26.45 23.18
N ASN A 92 6.46 -26.72 23.40
CA ASN A 92 6.95 -27.90 24.09
C ASN A 92 7.41 -27.63 25.53
N ALA A 93 7.23 -26.40 26.06
CA ALA A 93 7.55 -26.08 27.44
C ALA A 93 6.85 -27.05 28.40
N LYS A 94 7.61 -28.04 28.90
CA LYS A 94 7.19 -28.85 30.05
C LYS A 94 6.95 -27.88 31.21
N PRO A 95 5.88 -28.04 32.00
CA PRO A 95 5.61 -27.15 33.12
C PRO A 95 6.80 -27.20 34.08
N THR A 96 7.61 -26.15 34.10
CA THR A 96 8.64 -25.96 35.11
C THR A 96 8.07 -25.06 36.19
N PHE A 97 8.49 -25.28 37.44
CA PHE A 97 8.01 -24.60 38.65
C PHE A 97 8.09 -23.05 38.61
N LYS A 98 8.73 -22.45 37.59
CA LYS A 98 8.88 -21.00 37.42
C LYS A 98 8.07 -20.40 36.28
N GLN A 99 7.37 -21.19 35.48
CA GLN A 99 6.53 -20.68 34.39
C GLN A 99 5.11 -21.22 34.59
N ALA A 100 4.28 -20.40 35.24
CA ALA A 100 2.86 -20.65 35.36
C ALA A 100 2.27 -20.83 33.96
N TYR A 101 1.54 -21.93 33.80
CA TYR A 101 0.81 -22.31 32.60
C TYR A 101 -0.17 -21.19 32.22
N ALA A 102 0.25 -20.32 31.31
CA ALA A 102 -0.61 -19.38 30.60
C ALA A 102 -0.36 -19.58 29.10
N PRO A 103 -1.40 -19.50 28.25
CA PRO A 103 -1.36 -19.91 26.86
C PRO A 103 -0.59 -18.88 26.05
N GLN A 104 0.74 -18.91 26.10
CA GLN A 104 1.58 -18.00 25.33
C GLN A 104 1.16 -18.09 23.86
N SER A 105 0.93 -19.29 23.34
CA SER A 105 0.40 -19.53 21.99
C SER A 105 -0.83 -18.70 21.60
N GLY A 106 -1.73 -18.38 22.54
CA GLY A 106 -2.88 -17.50 22.31
C GLY A 106 -2.51 -16.00 22.23
N GLU A 107 -1.47 -15.58 22.96
CA GLU A 107 -0.92 -14.23 22.89
C GLU A 107 -0.26 -13.97 21.52
N ILE A 108 0.61 -14.87 21.04
CA ILE A 108 1.21 -14.72 19.70
C ILE A 108 0.16 -14.83 18.60
N TYR A 109 -0.82 -15.72 18.73
CA TYR A 109 -1.95 -15.76 17.81
C TYR A 109 -2.68 -14.39 17.75
N GLY A 110 -2.95 -13.78 18.91
CA GLY A 110 -3.57 -12.46 18.97
C GLY A 110 -2.71 -11.36 18.32
N ILE A 111 -1.40 -11.39 18.54
CA ILE A 111 -0.47 -10.43 17.94
C ILE A 111 -0.41 -10.59 16.41
N LEU A 112 -0.28 -11.83 15.90
CA LEU A 112 -0.28 -12.07 14.45
C LEU A 112 -1.61 -11.70 13.80
N LYS A 113 -2.73 -11.90 14.50
CA LYS A 113 -4.04 -11.46 14.04
C LYS A 113 -4.09 -9.93 13.93
N GLN A 114 -3.61 -9.22 14.95
CA GLN A 114 -3.52 -7.75 14.93
C GLN A 114 -2.59 -7.26 13.80
N MET A 115 -1.47 -7.93 13.56
CA MET A 115 -0.57 -7.62 12.45
C MET A 115 -1.27 -7.77 11.09
N LYS A 116 -1.99 -8.89 10.89
CA LYS A 116 -2.76 -9.14 9.67
C LYS A 116 -3.86 -8.08 9.46
N GLU A 117 -4.62 -7.74 10.50
CA GLU A 117 -5.64 -6.70 10.44
C GLU A 117 -5.05 -5.33 10.08
N THR A 118 -3.84 -5.03 10.58
CA THR A 118 -3.11 -3.80 10.24
C THR A 118 -2.78 -3.77 8.75
N PHE A 119 -2.26 -4.87 8.19
CA PHE A 119 -1.94 -4.94 6.75
C PHE A 119 -3.18 -4.92 5.86
N GLU A 120 -4.29 -5.56 6.29
CA GLU A 120 -5.57 -5.48 5.57
C GLU A 120 -6.11 -4.04 5.52
N LYS A 121 -5.93 -3.29 6.61
CA LYS A 121 -6.27 -1.87 6.64
C LYS A 121 -5.35 -1.05 5.74
N ASP A 122 -4.04 -1.25 5.83
CA ASP A 122 -3.07 -0.54 4.99
C ASP A 122 -3.35 -0.80 3.50
N LEU A 123 -3.69 -2.05 3.13
CA LEU A 123 -4.08 -2.40 1.75
C LEU A 123 -5.33 -1.64 1.29
N ALA A 124 -6.35 -1.54 2.15
CA ALA A 124 -7.57 -0.79 1.84
C ALA A 124 -7.28 0.70 1.67
N ASP A 125 -6.47 1.28 2.56
CA ASP A 125 -6.07 2.69 2.51
C ASP A 125 -5.24 2.98 1.25
N THR A 126 -4.28 2.12 0.91
CA THR A 126 -3.46 2.24 -0.31
C THR A 126 -4.32 2.17 -1.58
N ARG A 127 -5.30 1.26 -1.65
CA ARG A 127 -6.26 1.19 -2.77
C ARG A 127 -7.12 2.44 -2.89
N GLN A 128 -7.58 2.99 -1.76
CA GLN A 128 -8.36 4.22 -1.75
C GLN A 128 -7.53 5.43 -2.22
N GLN A 129 -6.27 5.53 -1.78
CA GLN A 129 -5.34 6.58 -2.22
C GLN A 129 -5.05 6.50 -3.72
N GLU A 130 -4.87 5.29 -4.25
CA GLU A 130 -4.67 5.08 -5.68
C GLU A 130 -5.90 5.50 -6.49
N SER A 131 -7.12 5.13 -6.05
CA SER A 131 -8.37 5.58 -6.69
C SER A 131 -8.46 7.11 -6.74
N THR A 132 -8.17 7.75 -5.61
CA THR A 132 -8.20 9.23 -5.51
C THR A 132 -7.16 9.88 -6.43
N SER A 133 -5.97 9.28 -6.52
CA SER A 133 -4.89 9.76 -7.39
C SER A 133 -5.23 9.61 -8.87
N GLN A 134 -5.93 8.53 -9.25
CA GLN A 134 -6.44 8.34 -10.60
C GLN A 134 -7.47 9.40 -11.00
N GLU A 135 -8.43 9.69 -10.12
CA GLU A 135 -9.45 10.72 -10.33
C GLU A 135 -8.83 12.11 -10.47
N ALA A 136 -7.89 12.46 -9.58
CA ALA A 136 -7.17 13.73 -9.64
C ALA A 136 -6.40 13.89 -10.95
N TYR A 137 -5.73 12.83 -11.42
CA TYR A 137 -5.02 12.85 -12.70
C TYR A 137 -5.98 13.01 -13.89
N ALA A 138 -7.11 12.30 -13.90
CA ALA A 138 -8.12 12.43 -14.94
C ALA A 138 -8.69 13.86 -15.01
N GLY A 139 -8.97 14.46 -13.86
CA GLY A 139 -9.41 15.86 -13.74
C GLY A 139 -8.38 16.84 -14.28
N LEU A 140 -7.10 16.69 -13.90
CA LEU A 140 -6.02 17.55 -14.40
C LEU A 140 -5.86 17.44 -15.92
N LYS A 141 -5.96 16.22 -16.46
CA LYS A 141 -5.90 15.98 -17.90
C LYS A 141 -7.05 16.67 -18.64
N ALA A 142 -8.28 16.53 -18.13
CA ALA A 142 -9.45 17.18 -18.71
C ALA A 142 -9.35 18.71 -18.67
N ALA A 143 -8.97 19.29 -17.53
CA ALA A 143 -8.79 20.73 -17.38
C ALA A 143 -7.73 21.28 -18.35
N LYS A 144 -6.59 20.59 -18.49
CA LYS A 144 -5.55 20.99 -19.44
C LYS A 144 -5.98 20.84 -20.90
N ALA A 145 -6.77 19.83 -21.23
CA ALA A 145 -7.33 19.69 -22.57
C ALA A 145 -8.30 20.83 -22.91
N ALA A 146 -9.16 21.22 -21.95
CA ALA A 146 -10.06 22.37 -22.11
C ALA A 146 -9.29 23.70 -22.26
N GLU A 147 -8.24 23.91 -21.47
CA GLU A 147 -7.36 25.09 -21.57
C GLU A 147 -6.69 25.19 -22.95
N ILE A 148 -6.21 24.06 -23.49
CA ILE A 148 -5.62 24.01 -24.83
C ILE A 148 -6.66 24.33 -25.90
N ALA A 149 -7.89 23.82 -25.77
CA ALA A 149 -8.97 24.09 -26.73
C ALA A 149 -9.34 25.58 -26.72
N ALA A 150 -9.58 26.16 -25.55
CA ALA A 150 -9.89 27.59 -25.40
C ALA A 150 -8.76 28.48 -25.94
N GLY A 151 -7.50 28.11 -25.69
CA GLY A 151 -6.34 28.83 -26.25
C GLY A 151 -6.27 28.78 -27.77
N LYS A 152 -6.65 27.65 -28.38
CA LYS A 152 -6.74 27.54 -29.85
C LYS A 152 -7.85 28.40 -30.43
N GLU A 153 -9.04 28.37 -29.84
CA GLU A 153 -10.15 29.24 -30.26
C GLU A 153 -9.78 30.72 -30.15
N GLN A 154 -9.08 31.11 -29.08
CA GLN A 154 -8.60 32.49 -28.92
C GLN A 154 -7.57 32.87 -29.98
N LEU A 155 -6.65 31.97 -30.34
CA LEU A 155 -5.68 32.21 -31.42
C LEU A 155 -6.37 32.37 -32.77
N GLU A 156 -7.32 31.50 -33.11
CA GLU A 156 -8.09 31.58 -34.34
C GLU A 156 -8.88 32.88 -34.43
N SER A 157 -9.56 33.28 -33.33
CA SER A 157 -10.28 34.55 -33.26
C SER A 157 -9.35 35.75 -33.45
N ARG A 158 -8.17 35.75 -32.81
CA ARG A 158 -7.18 36.83 -32.97
C ARG A 158 -6.60 36.89 -34.38
N GLN A 159 -6.41 35.74 -35.02
CA GLN A 159 -5.93 35.67 -36.40
C GLN A 159 -6.95 36.25 -37.39
N GLN A 160 -8.24 35.99 -37.18
CA GLN A 160 -9.31 36.58 -37.97
C GLN A 160 -9.36 38.10 -37.79
N GLN A 161 -9.35 38.57 -36.53
CA GLN A 161 -9.35 40.00 -36.23
C GLN A 161 -8.16 40.74 -36.86
N LEU A 162 -6.98 40.12 -36.88
CA LEU A 162 -5.80 40.67 -37.53
C LEU A 162 -6.03 40.81 -39.04
N ALA A 163 -6.56 39.77 -39.69
CA ALA A 163 -6.86 39.79 -41.12
C ALA A 163 -7.91 40.85 -41.49
N ASP A 164 -8.99 40.96 -40.71
CA ASP A 164 -10.03 41.97 -40.92
C ASP A 164 -9.45 43.39 -40.75
N THR A 165 -8.61 43.61 -39.73
CA THR A 165 -7.94 44.90 -39.51
C THR A 165 -6.98 45.24 -40.66
N ASP A 166 -6.22 44.25 -41.16
CA ASP A 166 -5.31 44.45 -42.28
C ASP A 166 -6.06 44.81 -43.58
N GLU A 167 -7.22 44.21 -43.83
CA GLU A 167 -8.10 44.55 -44.95
C GLU A 167 -8.63 45.98 -44.83
N GLU A 168 -9.18 46.35 -43.66
CA GLU A 168 -9.67 47.70 -43.38
C GLU A 168 -8.57 48.77 -43.57
N VAL A 169 -7.35 48.50 -43.07
CA VAL A 169 -6.20 49.39 -43.25
C VAL A 169 -5.81 49.50 -44.72
N SER A 170 -5.88 48.42 -45.49
CA SER A 170 -5.57 48.44 -46.92
C SER A 170 -6.61 49.24 -47.71
N GLN A 171 -7.90 49.08 -47.42
CA GLN A 171 -8.97 49.86 -48.05
C GLN A 171 -8.85 51.35 -47.70
N ALA A 172 -8.67 51.68 -46.41
CA ALA A 172 -8.51 53.06 -45.98
C ALA A 172 -7.30 53.75 -46.63
N LYS A 173 -6.23 53.02 -46.96
CA LYS A 173 -5.09 53.57 -47.72
C LYS A 173 -5.44 53.85 -49.18
N GLN A 174 -6.19 52.97 -49.83
CA GLN A 174 -6.63 53.18 -51.22
C GLN A 174 -7.59 54.36 -51.35
N ASP A 175 -8.49 54.56 -50.38
CA ASP A 175 -9.47 55.66 -50.39
C ASP A 175 -8.84 57.06 -50.22
N VAL A 176 -7.61 57.13 -49.71
CA VAL A 176 -6.89 58.39 -49.46
C VAL A 176 -5.95 58.77 -50.61
N GLU A 177 -5.70 57.86 -51.56
CA GLU A 177 -4.95 58.12 -52.82
C GLU A 177 -5.85 58.65 -53.95
#